data_AF-A0A947FBN2-F1
#
_entry.id   AF-A0A947FBN2-F1
#
_cell.length_a   1.000
_cell.length_b   1.000
_cell.length_c   1.000
_cell.angle_alpha   90.00
_cell.angle_beta   90.00
_cell.angle_gamma   90.00
#
_symmetry.space_group_name_H-M   'P 1'
#
loop_
_entity.id
_entity.type
_entity.pdbx_description
1 polymer ?
#
loop_
_entity_poly.entity_id
_entity_poly.type
_entity_poly.pdbx_seq_one_letter_code
_entity_poly.pdbx_strand_id
1 'polypeptide(L)'
;CYTMCPAMPMTSAEGDGVALWVGGKVSNARTVPAFSKLAVPYIPNEPPRWPTTVETIRKIVEVYASGANRYERVGEWIDRIGWERFFEKTELEFRHEHIDDYRLAKTTWRTTTQFKW
;
A
#
# COMPACT_ATOMS: atom_id res chain seq x y z
N CYS A 1 7.41 7.43 20.88
CA CYS A 1 7.73 7.74 22.30
C CYS A 1 8.51 6.60 22.95
N TYR A 2 8.06 5.34 22.79
CA TYR A 2 8.71 4.16 23.35
C TYR A 2 10.23 4.08 23.08
N THR A 3 10.69 4.35 21.84
CA THR A 3 12.13 4.35 21.50
C THR A 3 12.98 5.25 22.39
N MET A 4 12.44 6.37 22.88
CA MET A 4 13.15 7.32 23.73
C MET A 4 12.95 7.04 25.23
N CYS A 5 11.85 6.36 25.59
CA CYS A 5 11.47 6.15 26.99
C CYS A 5 10.95 4.72 27.18
N PRO A 6 11.69 3.86 27.91
CA PRO A 6 11.29 2.47 28.12
C PRO A 6 10.01 2.32 28.97
N ALA A 7 9.63 3.36 29.71
CA ALA A 7 8.42 3.36 30.53
C ALA A 7 7.11 3.59 29.73
N MET A 8 7.18 3.66 28.40
CA MET A 8 6.02 3.87 27.52
C MET A 8 5.77 2.64 26.61
N PRO A 9 5.57 1.42 27.16
CA PRO A 9 5.30 0.24 26.35
C PRO A 9 3.96 0.35 25.63
N MET A 10 3.89 -0.18 24.41
CA MET A 10 2.71 -0.08 23.54
C MET A 10 2.44 -1.34 22.71
N THR A 11 3.25 -2.38 22.86
CA THR A 11 3.07 -3.66 22.17
C THR A 11 1.82 -4.38 22.65
N SER A 12 1.02 -4.90 21.73
CA SER A 12 -0.19 -5.67 22.02
C SER A 12 -0.30 -6.85 21.07
N ALA A 13 -0.36 -8.08 21.59
CA ALA A 13 -0.45 -9.27 20.74
C ALA A 13 -1.70 -9.29 19.85
N GLU A 14 -2.82 -8.72 20.33
CA GLU A 14 -4.09 -8.66 19.60
C GLU A 14 -4.21 -7.40 18.73
N GLY A 15 -3.54 -6.31 19.11
CA GLY A 15 -3.61 -5.02 18.42
C GLY A 15 -2.51 -4.80 17.38
N ASP A 16 -1.35 -5.45 17.54
CA ASP A 16 -0.24 -5.34 16.62
C ASP A 16 -0.52 -6.19 15.37
N GLY A 17 -0.12 -5.68 14.20
CA GLY A 17 -0.32 -6.35 12.93
C GLY A 17 0.57 -5.80 11.83
N VAL A 18 0.23 -6.15 10.59
CA VAL A 18 0.98 -5.81 9.38
C VAL A 18 0.16 -4.89 8.48
N ALA A 19 0.76 -3.77 8.06
CA ALA A 19 0.25 -2.94 6.98
C ALA A 19 1.03 -3.23 5.69
N LEU A 20 0.34 -3.31 4.56
CA LEU A 20 0.98 -3.55 3.25
C LEU A 20 1.08 -2.26 2.45
N TRP A 21 2.28 -2.02 1.90
CA TRP A 21 2.61 -0.83 1.16
C TRP A 21 3.18 -1.19 -0.22
N VAL A 22 2.76 -0.49 -1.27
CA VAL A 22 3.12 -0.81 -2.67
C VAL A 22 3.55 0.43 -3.45
N GLY A 23 4.22 0.22 -4.59
CA GLY A 23 4.50 1.28 -5.56
C GLY A 23 5.76 2.10 -5.33
N GLY A 24 6.51 1.84 -4.25
CA GLY A 24 7.77 2.55 -3.97
C GLY A 24 8.92 2.11 -4.89
N LYS A 25 9.86 3.03 -5.16
CA LYS A 25 11.12 2.71 -5.84
C LYS A 25 12.24 3.72 -5.55
N VAL A 26 13.48 3.27 -5.70
CA VAL A 26 14.70 4.07 -5.49
C VAL A 26 15.44 4.40 -6.79
N SER A 27 15.32 3.58 -7.82
CA SER A 27 16.03 3.78 -9.09
C SER A 27 15.46 4.90 -9.95
N ASN A 28 16.33 5.66 -10.63
CA ASN A 28 15.97 6.71 -11.61
C ASN A 28 15.61 6.17 -13.02
N ALA A 29 15.59 4.85 -13.23
CA ALA A 29 15.22 4.30 -14.53
C ALA A 29 13.73 4.57 -14.83
N ARG A 30 13.46 5.12 -16.03
CA ARG A 30 12.13 5.47 -16.59
C ARG A 30 11.37 6.58 -15.88
N THR A 31 11.16 6.47 -14.57
CA THR A 31 10.49 7.48 -13.73
C THR A 31 11.36 7.89 -12.54
N VAL A 32 11.00 8.95 -11.83
CA VAL A 32 11.74 9.39 -10.62
C VAL A 32 11.48 8.45 -9.42
N PRO A 33 12.36 8.44 -8.40
CA PRO A 33 12.11 7.72 -7.15
C PRO A 33 10.77 8.11 -6.51
N ALA A 34 10.11 7.16 -5.88
CA ALA A 34 8.79 7.35 -5.31
C ALA A 34 8.63 6.58 -3.99
N PHE A 35 7.87 7.15 -3.06
CA PHE A 35 7.47 6.46 -1.82
C PHE A 35 6.37 5.44 -2.11
N SER A 36 6.41 4.32 -1.40
CA SER A 36 5.28 3.39 -1.36
C SER A 36 4.05 4.05 -0.72
N LYS A 37 2.87 3.55 -1.09
CA LYS A 37 1.56 3.98 -0.59
C LYS A 37 0.84 2.81 0.06
N LEU A 38 -0.02 3.11 1.03
CA LEU A 38 -0.78 2.10 1.76
C LEU A 38 -1.76 1.40 0.81
N ALA A 39 -1.72 0.06 0.80
CA ALA A 39 -2.62 -0.78 0.01
C ALA A 39 -3.53 -1.64 0.91
N VAL A 40 -3.04 -2.01 2.10
CA VAL A 40 -3.84 -2.68 3.12
C VAL A 40 -3.50 -2.08 4.49
N PRO A 41 -4.48 -1.51 5.21
CA PRO A 41 -4.22 -0.79 6.45
C PRO A 41 -3.82 -1.70 7.59
N TYR A 42 -4.42 -2.89 7.67
CA TYR A 42 -4.20 -3.80 8.78
C TYR A 42 -4.49 -5.25 8.40
N ILE A 43 -3.56 -6.12 8.78
CA ILE A 43 -3.71 -7.58 8.79
C ILE A 43 -3.24 -8.05 10.17
N PRO A 44 -4.03 -8.85 10.90
CA PRO A 44 -3.63 -9.33 12.22
C PRO A 44 -2.39 -10.23 12.15
N ASN A 45 -1.66 -10.31 13.26
CA ASN A 45 -0.55 -11.24 13.38
C ASN A 45 -1.06 -12.70 13.47
N GLU A 46 -0.61 -13.55 12.55
CA GLU A 46 -0.97 -14.98 12.51
C GLU A 46 0.28 -15.89 12.47
N PRO A 47 1.13 -15.89 13.52
CA PRO A 47 2.29 -16.79 13.59
C PRO A 47 1.85 -18.27 13.56
N PRO A 48 2.68 -19.19 13.01
CA PRO A 48 4.03 -18.97 12.51
C PRO A 48 4.11 -18.74 10.99
N ARG A 49 2.99 -18.60 10.29
CA ARG A 49 2.96 -18.63 8.81
C ARG A 49 2.32 -17.42 8.14
N TRP A 50 1.58 -16.58 8.87
CA TRP A 50 0.91 -15.38 8.36
C TRP A 50 0.16 -15.60 7.05
N PRO A 51 -0.75 -16.61 6.98
CA PRO A 51 -1.42 -17.00 5.75
C PRO A 51 -2.11 -15.82 5.07
N THR A 52 -2.85 -15.00 5.83
CA THR A 52 -3.59 -13.85 5.28
C THR A 52 -2.64 -12.83 4.64
N THR A 53 -1.50 -12.57 5.28
CA THR A 53 -0.48 -11.63 4.74
C THR A 53 0.15 -12.18 3.45
N VAL A 54 0.55 -13.44 3.46
CA VAL A 54 1.22 -14.08 2.31
C VAL A 54 0.28 -14.18 1.11
N GLU A 55 -0.97 -14.60 1.33
CA GLU A 55 -1.98 -14.69 0.29
C GLU A 55 -2.29 -13.32 -0.33
N THR A 56 -2.39 -12.28 0.50
CA THR A 56 -2.63 -10.91 0.04
C THR A 56 -1.46 -10.38 -0.80
N ILE A 57 -0.22 -10.60 -0.35
CA ILE A 57 0.98 -10.23 -1.12
C ILE A 57 1.00 -10.98 -2.46
N ARG A 58 0.75 -12.29 -2.44
CA ARG A 58 0.71 -13.13 -3.63
C ARG A 58 -0.31 -12.62 -4.64
N LYS A 59 -1.53 -12.30 -4.19
CA LYS A 59 -2.59 -11.73 -5.01
C LYS A 59 -2.15 -10.45 -5.71
N ILE A 60 -1.55 -9.51 -4.98
CA ILE A 60 -1.04 -8.25 -5.54
C ILE A 60 0.01 -8.54 -6.62
N VAL A 61 0.94 -9.46 -6.36
CA VAL A 61 2.01 -9.81 -7.30
C VAL A 61 1.47 -10.49 -8.56
N GLU A 62 0.50 -11.41 -8.45
CA GLU A 62 -0.12 -12.11 -9.59
C GLU A 62 -0.93 -11.14 -10.47
N VAL A 63 -1.70 -10.23 -9.86
CA VAL A 63 -2.47 -9.20 -10.59
C VAL A 63 -1.52 -8.21 -11.29
N TYR A 64 -0.45 -7.81 -10.62
CA TYR A 64 0.58 -6.97 -11.24
C TYR A 64 1.25 -7.69 -12.42
N ALA A 65 1.68 -8.94 -12.24
CA ALA A 65 2.38 -9.70 -13.27
C ALA A 65 1.50 -9.94 -14.52
N SER A 66 0.19 -10.10 -14.35
CA SER A 66 -0.76 -10.27 -15.44
C SER A 66 -1.18 -8.95 -16.12
N GLY A 67 -1.12 -7.81 -15.42
CA GLY A 67 -1.59 -6.52 -15.90
C GLY A 67 -0.51 -5.50 -16.29
N ALA A 68 0.74 -5.73 -15.92
CA ALA A 68 1.85 -4.83 -16.17
C ALA A 68 2.49 -5.04 -17.55
N ASN A 69 2.91 -3.94 -18.17
CA ASN A 69 3.69 -4.00 -19.40
C ASN A 69 5.16 -4.32 -19.11
N ARG A 70 5.90 -4.76 -20.13
CA ARG A 70 7.34 -4.98 -20.03
C ARG A 70 8.04 -3.72 -19.47
N TYR A 71 8.88 -3.94 -18.46
CA TYR A 71 9.65 -2.91 -17.74
C TYR A 71 8.86 -1.99 -16.81
N GLU A 72 7.53 -2.09 -16.73
CA GLU A 72 6.78 -1.41 -15.67
C GLU A 72 7.23 -1.93 -14.32
N ARG A 73 7.29 -1.04 -13.33
CA ARG A 73 7.32 -1.39 -11.92
C ARG A 73 5.91 -1.28 -11.37
N VAL A 74 5.65 -1.85 -10.19
CA VAL A 74 4.34 -1.79 -9.52
C VAL A 74 3.78 -0.36 -9.45
N GLY A 75 4.60 0.63 -9.07
CA GLY A 75 4.17 2.03 -9.01
C GLY A 75 3.80 2.60 -10.38
N GLU A 76 4.61 2.32 -11.40
CA GLU A 76 4.37 2.81 -12.77
C GLU A 76 3.14 2.16 -13.41
N TRP A 77 2.90 0.89 -13.09
CA TRP A 77 1.68 0.19 -13.44
C TRP A 77 0.45 0.85 -12.81
N ILE A 78 0.49 1.12 -11.49
CA ILE A 78 -0.58 1.79 -10.76
C ILE A 78 -0.82 3.20 -11.30
N ASP A 79 0.22 3.99 -11.55
CA ASP A 79 0.11 5.34 -12.11
C ASP A 79 -0.59 5.34 -13.48
N ARG A 80 -0.33 4.31 -14.31
CA ARG A 80 -1.00 4.16 -15.61
C ARG A 80 -2.47 3.75 -15.47
N ILE A 81 -2.78 2.77 -14.63
CA ILE A 81 -4.17 2.26 -14.52
C ILE A 81 -5.04 3.10 -13.59
N GLY A 82 -4.45 3.87 -12.70
CA GLY A 82 -5.11 4.59 -11.62
C GLY A 82 -5.38 3.69 -10.41
N TRP A 83 -5.40 4.31 -9.22
CA TRP A 83 -5.68 3.61 -7.96
C TRP A 83 -7.06 2.95 -7.94
N GLU A 84 -8.07 3.52 -8.61
CA GLU A 84 -9.42 2.91 -8.64
C GLU A 84 -9.37 1.50 -9.27
N ARG A 85 -8.63 1.38 -10.38
CA ARG A 85 -8.46 0.11 -11.09
C ARG A 85 -7.49 -0.84 -10.39
N PHE A 86 -6.55 -0.33 -9.60
CA PHE A 86 -5.72 -1.17 -8.74
C PHE A 86 -6.60 -1.91 -7.72
N PHE A 87 -7.39 -1.18 -6.92
CA PHE A 87 -8.24 -1.78 -5.88
C PHE A 87 -9.29 -2.73 -6.47
N GLU A 88 -9.89 -2.37 -7.61
CA GLU A 88 -10.82 -3.25 -8.35
C GLU A 88 -10.13 -4.56 -8.76
N LYS A 89 -8.96 -4.50 -9.40
CA LYS A 89 -8.27 -5.69 -9.92
C LYS A 89 -7.68 -6.59 -8.84
N THR A 90 -7.22 -6.01 -7.74
CA THR A 90 -6.73 -6.77 -6.59
C THR A 90 -7.86 -7.22 -5.67
N GLU A 91 -9.10 -6.77 -5.92
CA GLU A 91 -10.27 -6.93 -5.05
C GLU A 91 -9.91 -6.64 -3.58
N LEU A 92 -9.14 -5.57 -3.38
CA LEU A 92 -8.79 -5.09 -2.05
C LEU A 92 -9.81 -4.02 -1.67
N GLU A 93 -10.22 -4.03 -0.42
CA GLU A 93 -11.17 -3.05 0.08
C GLU A 93 -10.47 -1.71 0.31
N PHE A 94 -10.90 -0.67 -0.42
CA PHE A 94 -10.50 0.69 -0.12
C PHE A 94 -11.27 1.20 1.09
N ARG A 95 -10.54 1.52 2.16
CA ARG A 95 -11.07 2.05 3.43
C ARG A 95 -10.57 3.46 3.72
N HIS A 96 -11.17 4.11 4.71
CA HIS A 96 -10.82 5.48 5.10
C HIS A 96 -9.34 5.65 5.48
N GLU A 97 -8.72 4.63 6.06
CA GLU A 97 -7.31 4.62 6.49
C GLU A 97 -6.31 4.80 5.33
N HIS A 98 -6.74 4.65 4.08
CA HIS A 98 -5.92 4.93 2.90
C HIS A 98 -5.82 6.43 2.59
N ILE A 99 -6.73 7.23 3.13
CA ILE A 99 -6.76 8.67 2.92
C ILE A 99 -5.81 9.29 3.93
N ASP A 100 -4.74 9.92 3.43
CA ASP A 100 -3.78 10.62 4.27
C ASP A 100 -4.49 11.72 5.08
N ASP A 101 -4.19 11.77 6.37
CA ASP A 101 -4.65 12.76 7.34
C ASP A 101 -3.47 13.48 8.03
N TYR A 102 -2.23 13.17 7.65
CA TYR A 102 -1.04 13.78 8.22
C TYR A 102 -0.87 15.23 7.73
N ARG A 103 0.00 16.00 8.39
CA ARG A 103 0.10 17.48 8.29
C ARG A 103 0.08 18.10 6.88
N LEU A 104 0.44 17.36 5.83
CA LEU A 104 0.48 17.81 4.43
C LEU A 104 -0.42 16.97 3.49
N ALA A 105 -1.42 16.28 4.05
CA ALA A 105 -2.32 15.36 3.36
C ALA A 105 -2.97 15.92 2.09
N LYS A 106 -3.21 17.23 2.02
CA LYS A 106 -3.82 17.88 0.86
C LYS A 106 -3.12 17.54 -0.48
N THR A 107 -1.82 17.23 -0.46
CA THR A 107 -1.07 16.85 -1.67
C THR A 107 -1.37 15.44 -2.17
N THR A 108 -2.00 14.59 -1.37
CA THR A 108 -2.37 13.21 -1.75
C THR A 108 -3.80 13.12 -2.29
N TRP A 109 -4.65 14.10 -1.99
CA TRP A 109 -6.04 14.11 -2.41
C TRP A 109 -6.18 14.45 -3.89
N ARG A 110 -7.23 13.91 -4.53
CA ARG A 110 -7.55 14.22 -5.92
C ARG A 110 -8.18 15.61 -6.01
N THR A 111 -7.47 16.53 -6.65
CA THR A 111 -7.92 17.92 -6.91
C THR A 111 -8.22 18.15 -8.40
N THR A 112 -8.82 17.16 -9.04
CA THR A 112 -9.20 17.15 -10.46
C THR A 112 -10.53 16.44 -10.65
N THR A 113 -11.24 16.77 -11.74
CA THR A 113 -12.50 16.11 -12.14
C THR A 113 -12.28 14.79 -12.87
N GLN A 114 -11.04 14.46 -13.24
CA GLN A 114 -10.73 13.22 -13.93
C GLN A 114 -10.78 12.04 -12.96
N PHE A 115 -11.64 11.06 -13.19
CA PHE A 115 -11.69 9.77 -12.49
C PHE A 115 -12.33 8.70 -13.39
N LYS A 116 -12.23 7.44 -13.00
CA LYS A 116 -12.87 6.30 -13.69
C LYS A 116 -14.06 5.84 -12.87
N TRP A 117 -15.19 5.58 -13.54
CA TRP A 117 -16.33 4.86 -12.96
C TRP A 117 -16.00 3.38 -12.77
#